data_AF-A0A841DHN1-F1
#
_entry.id   AF-A0A841DHN1-F1
#
_cell.length_a   1.000
_cell.length_b   1.000
_cell.length_c   1.000
_cell.angle_alpha   90.00
_cell.angle_beta   90.00
_cell.angle_gamma   90.00
#
_symmetry.space_group_name_H-M   'P 1'
#
loop_
_entity.id
_entity.type
_entity.pdbx_description
1 polymer ?
#
loop_
_entity_poly.entity_id
_entity_poly.type
_entity_poly.pdbx_seq_one_letter_code
_entity_poly.pdbx_strand_id
1 'polypeptide(L)'
;MEDRNLLKQARKRRKWSQEQAIVRFEQIGHRLKIDVPSRSSLRTLFSMFENNRREVPAAYRPIFCELYRAPEEDLGLAVKSGVVVPALTALPRALPGAPSPEVITYLSNILTEHIRADTLLGPLYLVPAVQAQLPLIDRLVQSARGGDRRHVLDVATEFAEFCGWLYQDSGDYECAMTWTNQALDYAQELADLDDSGDGRPS
;
A
#
# COMPACT_ATOMS: atom_id res chain seq x y z
N MET A 1 2.98 0.43 -36.66
CA MET A 1 3.32 1.31 -35.53
C MET A 1 3.86 0.38 -34.45
N GLU A 2 5.19 0.23 -34.37
CA GLU A 2 5.86 -0.83 -33.60
C GLU A 2 5.79 -0.57 -32.09
N ASP A 3 5.16 -1.49 -31.35
CA ASP A 3 5.29 -1.58 -29.90
C ASP A 3 6.74 -1.87 -29.52
N ARG A 4 7.53 -0.81 -29.33
CA ARG A 4 8.94 -0.85 -28.93
C ARG A 4 9.05 -1.26 -27.46
N ASN A 5 8.98 -2.57 -27.18
CA ASN A 5 9.32 -3.09 -25.87
C ASN A 5 10.82 -2.85 -25.57
N LEU A 6 11.10 -2.15 -24.47
CA LEU A 6 12.45 -1.70 -24.08
C LEU A 6 13.32 -2.86 -23.54
N LEU A 7 12.73 -3.85 -22.88
CA LEU A 7 13.42 -5.07 -22.44
C LEU A 7 13.93 -5.91 -23.62
N LYS A 8 13.08 -6.09 -24.64
CA LYS A 8 13.44 -6.78 -25.89
C LYS A 8 14.57 -6.07 -26.62
N GLN A 9 14.58 -4.73 -26.60
CA GLN A 9 15.68 -3.93 -27.15
C GLN A 9 16.96 -4.05 -26.34
N ALA A 10 16.88 -3.98 -25.00
CA ALA A 10 18.03 -4.16 -24.11
C ALA A 10 18.71 -5.52 -24.34
N ARG A 11 17.91 -6.58 -24.49
CA ARG A 11 18.41 -7.92 -24.84
C ARG A 11 19.05 -7.98 -26.23
N LYS A 12 18.40 -7.40 -27.24
CA LYS A 12 18.92 -7.35 -28.62
C LYS A 12 20.23 -6.55 -28.73
N ARG A 13 20.36 -5.43 -28.01
CA ARG A 13 21.61 -4.63 -27.93
C ARG A 13 22.78 -5.46 -27.42
N ARG A 14 22.53 -6.39 -26.48
CA ARG A 14 23.52 -7.31 -25.91
C ARG A 14 23.74 -8.57 -26.76
N LYS A 15 22.99 -8.75 -27.86
CA LYS A 15 22.99 -9.95 -28.72
C LYS A 15 22.71 -11.26 -27.97
N TRP A 16 21.91 -11.21 -26.90
CA TRP A 16 21.57 -12.39 -26.11
C TRP A 16 20.29 -13.08 -26.60
N SER A 17 20.27 -14.41 -26.55
CA SER A 17 19.02 -15.17 -26.66
C SER A 17 18.18 -15.04 -25.38
N GLN A 18 16.87 -15.33 -25.43
CA GLN A 18 16.03 -15.34 -24.22
C GLN A 18 16.55 -16.35 -23.20
N GLU A 19 17.02 -17.51 -23.65
CA GLU A 19 17.57 -18.56 -22.79
C GLU A 19 18.85 -18.11 -22.07
N GLN A 20 19.73 -17.40 -22.76
CA GLN A 20 20.93 -16.80 -22.15
C GLN A 20 20.61 -15.70 -21.13
N ALA A 21 19.50 -14.99 -21.30
CA ALA A 21 19.02 -14.01 -20.34
C ALA A 21 18.39 -14.68 -19.11
N ILE A 22 17.63 -15.76 -19.31
CA ILE A 22 16.99 -16.54 -18.25
C ILE A 22 18.03 -17.18 -17.31
N VAL A 23 19.08 -17.80 -17.86
CA VAL A 23 20.16 -18.41 -17.04
C VAL A 23 20.85 -17.37 -16.16
N ARG A 24 21.09 -16.17 -16.69
CA ARG A 24 21.71 -15.08 -15.92
C ARG A 24 20.74 -14.45 -14.93
N PHE A 25 19.46 -14.38 -15.27
CA PHE A 25 18.40 -13.90 -14.38
C PHE A 25 18.31 -14.80 -13.14
N GLU A 26 18.32 -16.12 -13.31
CA GLU A 26 18.34 -17.10 -12.23
C GLU A 26 19.56 -16.93 -11.32
N GLN A 27 20.76 -16.80 -11.91
CA GLN A 27 22.00 -16.57 -11.16
C GLN A 27 21.97 -15.28 -10.33
N ILE A 28 21.44 -14.20 -10.90
CA ILE A 28 21.31 -12.92 -10.20
C ILE A 28 20.24 -13.01 -9.10
N GLY A 29 19.10 -13.66 -9.35
CA GLY A 29 18.06 -13.88 -8.36
C GLY A 29 18.56 -14.65 -7.15
N HIS A 30 19.31 -15.73 -7.35
CA HIS A 30 19.95 -16.46 -6.25
C HIS A 30 20.94 -15.61 -5.45
N ARG A 31 21.72 -14.76 -6.13
CA ARG A 31 22.66 -13.85 -5.45
C ARG A 31 21.95 -12.77 -4.65
N LEU A 32 20.84 -12.24 -5.17
CA LEU A 32 20.00 -11.23 -4.50
C LEU A 32 19.02 -11.85 -3.49
N LYS A 33 19.02 -13.18 -3.33
CA LYS A 33 18.10 -13.95 -2.47
C LYS A 33 16.61 -13.68 -2.78
N ILE A 34 16.30 -13.40 -4.04
CA ILE A 34 14.93 -13.23 -4.52
C ILE A 34 14.44 -14.60 -4.99
N ASP A 35 13.23 -15.01 -4.59
CA ASP A 35 12.64 -16.26 -5.06
C ASP A 35 12.34 -16.15 -6.56
N VAL A 36 12.91 -17.07 -7.34
CA VAL A 36 12.83 -17.06 -8.80
C VAL A 36 12.12 -18.33 -9.25
N PRO A 37 11.06 -18.22 -10.07
CA PRO A 37 10.33 -19.39 -10.55
C PRO A 37 11.18 -20.27 -11.47
N SER A 38 10.73 -21.50 -11.70
CA SER A 38 11.41 -22.47 -12.55
C SER A 38 11.69 -21.95 -13.97
N ARG A 39 12.73 -22.48 -14.63
CA ARG A 39 13.13 -22.06 -15.99
C ARG A 39 12.02 -22.13 -17.04
N SER A 40 11.12 -23.10 -16.94
CA SER A 40 9.97 -23.23 -17.84
C SER A 40 9.01 -22.06 -17.67
N SER A 41 8.73 -21.64 -16.44
CA SER A 41 7.91 -20.47 -16.11
C SER A 41 8.60 -19.17 -16.49
N LEU A 42 9.92 -19.04 -16.25
CA LEU A 42 10.69 -17.86 -16.68
C LEU A 42 10.65 -17.64 -18.19
N ARG A 43 10.73 -18.72 -18.98
CA ARG A 43 10.63 -18.62 -20.44
C ARG A 43 9.29 -18.03 -20.88
N THR A 44 8.20 -18.47 -20.26
CA THR A 44 6.85 -17.92 -20.50
C THR A 44 6.77 -16.47 -20.05
N LEU A 45 7.26 -16.14 -18.85
CA LEU A 45 7.25 -14.79 -18.30
C LEU A 45 8.07 -13.82 -19.14
N PHE A 46 9.29 -14.17 -19.55
CA PHE A 46 10.12 -13.35 -20.45
C PHE A 46 9.42 -13.09 -21.78
N SER A 47 8.76 -14.09 -22.35
CA SER A 47 7.94 -13.90 -23.56
C SER A 47 6.77 -12.94 -23.31
N MET A 48 6.07 -13.06 -22.19
CA MET A 48 4.96 -12.16 -21.82
C MET A 48 5.43 -10.73 -21.59
N PHE A 49 6.54 -10.55 -20.87
CA PHE A 49 7.14 -9.25 -20.59
C PHE A 49 7.65 -8.58 -21.86
N GLU A 50 8.35 -9.29 -22.74
CA GLU A 50 8.89 -8.74 -23.99
C GLU A 50 7.80 -8.40 -25.04
N ASN A 51 6.60 -8.95 -24.87
CA ASN A 51 5.44 -8.67 -25.72
C ASN A 51 4.43 -7.72 -25.06
N ASN A 52 4.80 -7.05 -23.96
CA ASN A 52 3.93 -6.14 -23.20
C ASN A 52 2.60 -6.77 -22.75
N ARG A 53 2.51 -8.11 -22.68
CA ARG A 53 1.30 -8.83 -22.23
C ARG A 53 1.17 -8.81 -20.72
N ARG A 54 2.26 -8.54 -20.01
CA ARG A 54 2.34 -8.46 -18.55
C ARG A 54 3.45 -7.49 -18.17
N GLU A 55 3.24 -6.72 -17.11
CA GLU A 55 4.28 -5.88 -16.52
C GLU A 55 5.23 -6.69 -15.64
N VAL A 56 6.47 -6.23 -15.53
CA VAL A 56 7.47 -6.87 -14.67
C VAL A 56 7.20 -6.49 -13.21
N PRO A 57 6.94 -7.46 -12.32
CA PRO A 57 6.76 -7.21 -10.89
C PRO A 57 7.95 -6.50 -10.26
N ALA A 58 7.69 -5.65 -9.25
CA ALA A 58 8.72 -4.90 -8.53
C ALA A 58 9.84 -5.79 -7.98
N ALA A 59 9.49 -6.97 -7.47
CA ALA A 59 10.43 -7.97 -6.96
C ALA A 59 11.51 -8.39 -7.98
N TYR A 60 11.22 -8.34 -9.29
CA TYR A 60 12.15 -8.76 -10.35
C TYR A 60 12.92 -7.60 -10.97
N ARG A 61 12.57 -6.35 -10.68
CA ARG A 61 13.23 -5.17 -11.26
C ARG A 61 14.71 -5.04 -10.88
N PRO A 62 15.14 -5.31 -9.63
CA PRO A 62 16.57 -5.29 -9.28
C PRO A 62 17.38 -6.29 -10.10
N ILE A 63 16.81 -7.47 -10.35
CA ILE A 63 17.43 -8.53 -11.17
C ILE A 63 17.61 -8.04 -12.61
N PHE A 64 16.60 -7.40 -13.20
CA PHE A 64 16.68 -6.87 -14.56
C PHE A 64 17.65 -5.69 -14.71
N CYS A 65 17.67 -4.78 -13.72
CA CYS A 65 18.61 -3.67 -13.69
C CYS A 65 20.05 -4.17 -13.64
N GLU A 66 20.31 -5.20 -12.83
CA GLU A 66 21.64 -5.78 -12.73
C GLU A 66 21.99 -6.64 -13.96
N LEU A 67 21.03 -7.38 -14.50
CA LEU A 67 21.20 -8.19 -15.72
C LEU A 67 21.60 -7.34 -16.92
N TYR A 68 20.92 -6.21 -17.12
CA TYR A 68 21.17 -5.31 -18.24
C TYR A 68 22.10 -4.15 -17.90
N ARG A 69 22.55 -4.02 -16.64
CA ARG A 69 23.34 -2.89 -16.12
C ARG A 69 22.79 -1.55 -16.59
N ALA A 70 21.47 -1.39 -16.47
CA ALA A 70 20.74 -0.22 -16.91
C ALA A 70 19.72 0.15 -15.83
N PRO A 71 19.47 1.45 -15.61
CA PRO A 71 18.43 1.90 -14.69
C PRO A 71 17.04 1.46 -15.16
N GLU A 72 16.07 1.44 -14.25
CA GLU A 72 14.69 1.01 -14.55
C GLU A 72 14.07 1.80 -15.71
N GLU A 73 14.40 3.09 -15.83
CA GLU A 73 13.92 3.99 -16.89
C GLU A 73 14.33 3.53 -18.29
N ASP A 74 15.62 3.19 -18.47
CA ASP A 74 16.18 2.73 -19.75
C ASP A 74 15.65 1.35 -20.18
N LEU A 75 15.09 0.60 -19.24
CA LEU A 75 14.48 -0.71 -19.44
C LEU A 75 12.95 -0.62 -19.59
N GLY A 76 12.36 0.57 -19.43
CA GLY A 76 10.91 0.75 -19.40
C GLY A 76 10.24 0.06 -18.21
N LEU A 77 11.01 -0.17 -17.15
CA LEU A 77 10.58 -0.77 -15.88
C LEU A 77 10.25 0.27 -14.83
N ALA A 78 10.69 1.52 -15.04
CA ALA A 78 10.32 2.63 -14.20
C ALA A 78 8.80 2.65 -14.10
N VAL A 79 8.31 2.67 -12.86
CA VAL A 79 6.89 2.82 -12.58
C VAL A 79 6.43 3.97 -13.47
N LYS A 80 5.53 3.69 -14.42
CA LYS A 80 4.60 4.73 -14.81
C LYS A 80 3.81 4.98 -13.54
N SER A 81 4.34 5.83 -12.66
CA SER A 81 3.60 6.42 -11.56
C SER A 81 2.62 7.37 -12.21
N GLY A 82 1.70 6.78 -12.98
CA GLY A 82 0.55 7.39 -13.59
C GLY A 82 -0.58 7.40 -12.58
N VAL A 83 -0.25 7.82 -11.36
CA VAL A 83 -1.15 8.59 -10.53
C VAL A 83 -0.28 9.75 -10.04
N VAL A 84 -0.28 10.85 -10.80
CA VAL A 84 -0.02 12.14 -10.18
C VAL A 84 -1.22 12.34 -9.25
N VAL A 85 -1.11 11.85 -8.02
CA VAL A 85 -1.97 12.35 -6.96
C VAL A 85 -1.53 13.82 -6.86
N PRO A 86 -2.37 14.82 -7.19
CA PRO A 86 -2.02 16.18 -6.85
C PRO A 86 -1.66 16.13 -5.36
N ALA A 87 -0.47 16.64 -5.00
CA ALA A 87 -0.05 16.66 -3.61
C ALA A 87 -1.23 17.25 -2.83
N LEU A 88 -1.90 16.42 -2.02
CA LEU A 88 -2.99 16.88 -1.17
C LEU A 88 -2.38 18.05 -0.44
N THR A 89 -2.92 19.24 -0.68
CA THR A 89 -2.45 20.49 -0.07
C THR A 89 -2.15 20.17 1.38
N ALA A 90 -0.88 20.27 1.78
CA ALA A 90 -0.45 19.75 3.08
C ALA A 90 -1.44 20.25 4.14
N LEU A 91 -2.11 19.32 4.82
CA LEU A 91 -3.16 19.67 5.77
C LEU A 91 -2.58 20.72 6.74
N PRO A 92 -3.32 21.80 7.04
CA PRO A 92 -2.83 22.90 7.88
C PRO A 92 -2.12 22.37 9.11
N ARG A 93 -0.92 22.87 9.46
CA ARG A 93 -0.05 22.26 10.50
C ARG A 93 -0.70 22.08 11.88
N ALA A 94 -1.78 22.82 12.15
CA ALA A 94 -2.60 22.68 13.35
C ALA A 94 -4.06 22.43 12.95
N LEU A 95 -4.73 21.54 13.68
CA LEU A 95 -6.19 21.55 13.72
C LEU A 95 -6.62 22.85 14.42
N PRO A 96 -7.65 23.57 13.93
CA PRO A 96 -8.21 24.70 14.63
C PRO A 96 -8.97 24.19 15.88
N GLY A 97 -8.25 23.92 16.97
CA GLY A 97 -8.80 23.50 18.26
C GLY A 97 -8.43 22.07 18.69
N ALA A 98 -8.85 21.73 19.91
CA ALA A 98 -8.84 20.36 20.43
C ALA A 98 -9.79 19.46 19.60
N PRO A 99 -9.64 18.11 19.65
CA PRO A 99 -10.64 17.20 19.07
C PRO A 99 -12.02 17.55 19.64
N SER A 100 -12.86 18.21 18.82
CA SER A 100 -14.21 18.52 19.25
C SER A 100 -15.09 17.27 19.03
N PRO A 101 -16.07 17.01 19.90
CA PRO A 101 -17.00 15.89 19.73
C PRO A 101 -17.68 15.85 18.35
N GLU A 102 -17.87 17.01 17.73
CA GLU A 102 -18.44 17.15 16.39
C GLU A 102 -17.53 16.57 15.30
N VAL A 103 -16.21 16.72 15.42
CA VAL A 103 -15.24 16.15 14.47
C VAL A 103 -15.21 14.63 14.57
N ILE A 104 -15.29 14.09 15.79
CA ILE A 104 -15.37 12.65 16.03
C ILE A 104 -16.65 12.09 15.40
N THR A 105 -17.79 12.72 15.67
CA THR A 105 -19.09 12.36 15.09
C THR A 105 -19.06 12.41 13.56
N TYR A 106 -18.42 13.44 12.99
CA TYR A 106 -18.24 13.56 11.54
C TYR A 106 -17.46 12.38 10.95
N LEU A 107 -16.36 11.97 11.58
CA LEU A 107 -15.55 10.85 11.12
C LEU A 107 -16.30 9.52 11.21
N SER A 108 -17.00 9.25 12.31
CA SER A 108 -17.86 8.04 12.44
C SER A 108 -18.92 7.97 11.35
N ASN A 109 -19.57 9.10 11.04
CA ASN A 109 -20.56 9.17 9.98
C ASN A 109 -19.95 8.90 8.60
N ILE A 110 -18.79 9.48 8.30
CA ILE A 110 -18.08 9.21 7.04
C ILE A 110 -17.68 7.74 6.93
N LEU A 111 -17.18 7.13 8.01
CA LEU A 111 -16.81 5.72 8.00
C LEU A 111 -18.03 4.85 7.68
N THR A 112 -19.17 5.13 8.32
CA THR A 112 -20.43 4.44 8.04
C THR A 112 -20.82 4.53 6.56
N GLU A 113 -20.69 5.70 5.96
CA GLU A 113 -20.98 5.90 4.54
C GLU A 113 -19.96 5.20 3.63
N HIS A 114 -18.68 5.11 4.01
CA HIS A 114 -17.69 4.35 3.27
C HIS A 114 -17.96 2.84 3.33
N ILE A 115 -18.30 2.29 4.49
CA ILE A 115 -18.66 0.88 4.65
C ILE A 115 -19.88 0.56 3.77
N ARG A 116 -20.88 1.44 3.72
CA ARG A 116 -22.05 1.28 2.84
C ARG A 116 -21.65 1.33 1.36
N ALA A 117 -20.84 2.31 0.99
CA ALA A 117 -20.41 2.51 -0.40
C ALA A 117 -19.58 1.34 -0.92
N ASP A 118 -18.88 0.61 -0.05
CA ASP A 118 -18.05 -0.52 -0.45
C ASP A 118 -18.88 -1.58 -1.18
N THR A 119 -20.03 -1.93 -0.63
CA THR A 119 -20.93 -2.93 -1.23
C THR A 119 -21.41 -2.56 -2.65
N LEU A 120 -21.27 -1.29 -3.04
CA LEU A 120 -21.71 -0.76 -4.33
C LEU A 120 -20.54 -0.52 -5.30
N LEU A 121 -19.39 -0.08 -4.80
CA LEU A 121 -18.25 0.39 -5.60
C LEU A 121 -17.09 -0.61 -5.62
N GLY A 122 -16.99 -1.45 -4.59
CA GLY A 122 -15.86 -2.31 -4.32
C GLY A 122 -14.65 -1.59 -3.72
N PRO A 123 -13.72 -2.37 -3.14
CA PRO A 123 -12.69 -1.86 -2.23
C PRO A 123 -11.66 -0.95 -2.92
N LEU A 124 -11.27 -1.28 -4.16
CA LEU A 124 -10.26 -0.54 -4.93
C LEU A 124 -10.64 0.92 -5.20
N TYR A 125 -11.94 1.21 -5.32
CA TYR A 125 -12.41 2.59 -5.53
C TYR A 125 -12.45 3.40 -4.23
N LEU A 126 -12.53 2.74 -3.08
CA LEU A 126 -12.63 3.40 -1.77
C LEU A 126 -11.29 3.65 -1.10
N VAL A 127 -10.26 2.84 -1.38
CA VAL A 127 -8.92 3.02 -0.79
C VAL A 127 -8.43 4.48 -0.87
N PRO A 128 -8.50 5.20 -2.02
CA PRO A 128 -8.04 6.59 -2.07
C PRO A 128 -8.89 7.55 -1.23
N ALA A 129 -10.19 7.32 -1.14
CA ALA A 129 -11.11 8.17 -0.38
C ALA A 129 -10.88 8.04 1.12
N VAL A 130 -10.69 6.81 1.61
CA VAL A 130 -10.39 6.52 3.02
C VAL A 130 -8.99 7.00 3.38
N GLN A 131 -8.00 6.79 2.50
CA GLN A 131 -6.62 7.27 2.71
C GLN A 131 -6.55 8.78 2.94
N ALA A 132 -7.43 9.56 2.30
CA ALA A 132 -7.47 11.01 2.49
C ALA A 132 -7.88 11.43 3.92
N GLN A 133 -8.56 10.57 4.68
CA GLN A 133 -9.01 10.83 6.06
C GLN A 133 -7.96 10.48 7.11
N LEU A 134 -7.04 9.55 6.81
CA LEU A 134 -6.05 9.03 7.78
C LEU A 134 -5.20 10.12 8.45
N PRO A 135 -4.69 11.14 7.75
CA PRO A 135 -3.88 12.17 8.40
C PRO A 135 -4.65 13.02 9.42
N LEU A 136 -5.97 13.14 9.28
CA LEU A 136 -6.82 13.80 10.28
C LEU A 136 -6.95 12.91 11.52
N ILE A 137 -7.22 11.62 11.33
CA ILE A 137 -7.33 10.63 12.40
C ILE A 137 -6.03 10.57 13.22
N ASP A 138 -4.87 10.46 12.56
CA ASP A 138 -3.57 10.42 13.22
C ASP A 138 -3.33 11.65 14.11
N ARG A 139 -3.77 12.83 13.66
CA ARG A 139 -3.65 14.06 14.46
C ARG A 139 -4.59 14.08 15.64
N LEU A 140 -5.83 13.60 15.48
CA LEU A 140 -6.77 13.48 16.59
C LEU A 140 -6.19 12.52 17.64
N VAL A 141 -5.65 11.38 17.20
CA VAL A 141 -4.96 10.42 18.07
C VAL A 141 -3.81 11.12 18.81
N GLN A 142 -2.93 11.85 18.12
CA GLN A 142 -1.79 12.51 18.78
C GLN A 142 -2.18 13.63 19.78
N SER A 143 -3.29 14.32 19.52
CA SER A 143 -3.71 15.50 20.29
C SER A 143 -4.73 15.21 21.40
N ALA A 144 -5.51 14.14 21.30
CA ALA A 144 -6.56 13.81 22.26
C ALA A 144 -6.01 13.43 23.64
N ARG A 145 -6.64 13.91 24.70
CA ARG A 145 -6.29 13.65 26.10
C ARG A 145 -7.56 13.45 26.92
N GLY A 146 -7.46 12.79 28.07
CA GLY A 146 -8.59 12.60 28.98
C GLY A 146 -9.76 11.85 28.32
N GLY A 147 -11.00 12.26 28.61
CA GLY A 147 -12.21 11.60 28.11
C GLY A 147 -12.36 11.58 26.58
N ASP A 148 -11.74 12.53 25.88
CA ASP A 148 -11.76 12.58 24.40
C ASP A 148 -10.84 11.53 23.79
N ARG A 149 -9.81 11.07 24.51
CA ARG A 149 -8.87 10.03 24.03
C ARG A 149 -9.61 8.73 23.71
N ARG A 150 -10.55 8.34 24.57
CA ARG A 150 -11.38 7.14 24.41
C ARG A 150 -12.16 7.19 23.09
N HIS A 151 -12.93 8.25 22.89
CA HIS A 151 -13.77 8.42 21.70
C HIS A 151 -12.95 8.52 20.41
N VAL A 152 -11.77 9.13 20.46
CA VAL A 152 -10.88 9.20 19.29
C VAL A 152 -10.28 7.82 18.96
N LEU A 153 -9.85 7.06 19.96
CA LEU A 153 -9.29 5.71 19.75
C LEU A 153 -10.33 4.74 19.21
N ASP A 154 -11.58 4.84 19.65
CA ASP A 154 -12.69 4.04 19.15
C ASP A 154 -12.86 4.24 17.64
N VAL A 155 -13.04 5.48 17.19
CA VAL A 155 -13.15 5.81 15.76
C VAL A 155 -11.87 5.45 14.98
N ALA A 156 -10.69 5.68 15.55
CA ALA A 156 -9.43 5.33 14.91
C ALA A 156 -9.27 3.82 14.72
N THR A 157 -9.75 3.02 15.66
CA THR A 157 -9.78 1.55 15.58
C THR A 157 -10.65 1.11 14.41
N GLU A 158 -11.90 1.59 14.34
CA GLU A 158 -12.82 1.21 13.26
C GLU A 158 -12.29 1.61 11.87
N PHE A 159 -11.66 2.79 11.75
CA PHE A 159 -11.01 3.20 10.49
C PHE A 159 -9.83 2.29 10.11
N ALA A 160 -9.00 1.90 11.08
CA ALA A 160 -7.88 1.01 10.86
C ALA A 160 -8.36 -0.40 10.45
N GLU A 161 -9.40 -0.93 11.10
CA GLU A 161 -10.03 -2.20 10.72
C GLU A 161 -10.56 -2.16 9.29
N PHE A 162 -11.30 -1.09 8.95
CA PHE A 162 -11.86 -0.92 7.61
C PHE A 162 -10.75 -0.80 6.55
N CYS A 163 -9.66 -0.10 6.83
CA CYS A 163 -8.49 -0.07 5.95
C CYS A 163 -7.91 -1.47 5.75
N GLY A 164 -7.71 -2.24 6.84
CA GLY A 164 -7.23 -3.61 6.77
C GLY A 164 -8.08 -4.47 5.85
N TRP A 165 -9.40 -4.36 5.97
CA TRP A 165 -10.37 -5.04 5.12
C TRP A 165 -10.26 -4.63 3.64
N LEU A 166 -10.20 -3.32 3.35
CA LEU A 166 -10.05 -2.82 1.98
C LEU A 166 -8.76 -3.31 1.30
N TYR A 167 -7.64 -3.33 2.02
CA TYR A 167 -6.36 -3.82 1.47
C TYR A 167 -6.35 -5.33 1.31
N GLN A 168 -6.98 -6.08 2.21
CA GLN A 168 -7.11 -7.53 2.09
C GLN A 168 -7.90 -7.91 0.82
N ASP A 169 -9.04 -7.27 0.59
CA ASP A 169 -9.91 -7.58 -0.55
C ASP A 169 -9.36 -7.05 -1.89
N SER A 170 -8.47 -6.06 -1.85
CA SER A 170 -7.70 -5.61 -3.03
C SER A 170 -6.43 -6.44 -3.29
N GLY A 171 -6.07 -7.37 -2.39
CA GLY A 171 -4.93 -8.29 -2.54
C GLY A 171 -3.59 -7.74 -2.05
N ASP A 172 -3.58 -6.61 -1.35
CA ASP A 172 -2.39 -6.04 -0.70
C ASP A 172 -2.31 -6.48 0.77
N TYR A 173 -1.86 -7.72 0.98
CA TYR A 173 -1.82 -8.33 2.31
C TYR A 173 -0.81 -7.69 3.27
N GLU A 174 0.24 -7.03 2.76
CA GLU A 174 1.21 -6.33 3.59
C GLU A 174 0.58 -5.06 4.19
N CYS A 175 -0.12 -4.28 3.38
CA CYS A 175 -0.88 -3.14 3.87
C CYS A 175 -2.01 -3.60 4.81
N ALA A 176 -2.72 -4.68 4.46
CA ALA A 176 -3.77 -5.22 5.31
C ALA A 176 -3.27 -5.55 6.72
N MET A 177 -2.15 -6.27 6.82
CA MET A 177 -1.53 -6.63 8.10
C MET A 177 -1.12 -5.39 8.92
N THR A 178 -0.57 -4.37 8.25
CA THR A 178 -0.18 -3.12 8.89
C THR A 178 -1.38 -2.45 9.56
N TRP A 179 -2.50 -2.36 8.85
CA TRP A 179 -3.72 -1.73 9.38
C TRP A 179 -4.41 -2.57 10.44
N THR A 180 -4.42 -3.89 10.31
CA THR A 180 -4.92 -4.79 11.36
C THR A 180 -4.10 -4.66 12.65
N ASN A 181 -2.77 -4.59 12.56
CA ASN A 181 -1.92 -4.36 13.74
C ASN A 181 -2.20 -2.98 14.37
N GLN A 182 -2.36 -1.94 13.57
CA GLN A 182 -2.69 -0.60 14.07
C GLN A 182 -4.04 -0.58 14.80
N ALA A 183 -5.05 -1.28 14.27
CA ALA A 183 -6.34 -1.43 14.93
C ALA A 183 -6.20 -2.13 16.29
N LEU A 184 -5.39 -3.20 16.34
CA LEU A 184 -5.11 -3.90 17.59
C LEU A 184 -4.41 -3.00 18.61
N ASP A 185 -3.42 -2.22 18.19
CA ASP A 185 -2.70 -1.29 19.06
C ASP A 185 -3.66 -0.23 19.66
N TYR A 186 -4.58 0.31 18.85
CA TYR A 186 -5.60 1.25 19.32
C TYR A 186 -6.62 0.60 20.28
N ALA A 187 -7.08 -0.62 19.96
CA ALA A 187 -8.02 -1.35 20.80
C ALA A 187 -7.40 -1.74 22.16
N GLN A 188 -6.10 -2.08 22.18
CA GLN A 188 -5.37 -2.35 23.42
C GLN A 188 -5.25 -1.10 24.28
N GLU A 189 -4.86 0.04 23.69
CA GLU A 189 -4.81 1.31 24.45
C GLU A 189 -6.19 1.71 24.99
N LEU A 190 -7.25 1.50 24.19
CA LEU A 190 -8.62 1.75 24.61
C LEU A 190 -9.01 0.88 25.81
N ALA A 191 -8.68 -0.41 25.79
CA ALA A 191 -8.93 -1.34 26.90
C ALA A 191 -8.15 -0.96 28.17
N ASP A 192 -6.90 -0.52 28.04
CA ASP A 192 -6.09 -0.06 29.17
C ASP A 192 -6.68 1.21 29.85
N LEU A 193 -7.29 2.09 29.06
CA LEU A 193 -8.00 3.26 29.57
C LEU A 193 -9.30 2.90 30.30
N ASP A 194 -9.98 1.83 29.89
CA ASP A 194 -11.18 1.31 30.55
C ASP A 194 -10.83 0.70 31.91
N ASP A 195 -9.77 -0.09 32.00
CA ASP A 195 -9.29 -0.68 33.26
C ASP A 195 -8.78 0.40 34.24
N SER A 196 -8.14 1.43 33.71
CA SER A 196 -7.66 2.58 34.51
C SER A 196 -8.79 3.48 35.04
N GLY A 197 -10.00 3.38 34.48
CA GLY A 197 -11.17 4.18 34.83
C GLY A 197 -12.02 3.63 35.98
N ASP A 198 -11.83 2.35 36.38
CA ASP A 198 -12.62 1.67 37.43
C ASP A 198 -11.90 1.58 38.79
N GLY A 199 -11.00 2.54 39.06
CA GLY A 199 -10.18 2.60 40.27
C GLY A 199 -10.78 3.39 41.44
N ARG A 200 -11.79 2.79 42.11
CA ARG A 200 -12.40 3.09 43.45
C ARG A 200 -13.52 4.14 43.57
N PRO A 201 -14.70 3.74 44.07
CA PRO A 201 -15.48 4.58 44.97
C PRO A 201 -14.86 4.57 46.39
N SER A 202 -14.75 5.76 47.00
CA SER A 202 -14.64 5.93 48.47
C SER A 202 -15.99 6.37 49.01
#